data_AF-A0A946VFT3-F1
#
_entry.id   AF-A0A946VFT3-F1
#
_cell.length_a   1.000
_cell.length_b   1.000
_cell.length_c   1.000
_cell.angle_alpha   90.00
_cell.angle_beta   90.00
_cell.angle_gamma   90.00
#
_symmetry.space_group_name_H-M   'P 1'
#
loop_
_entity.id
_entity.type
_entity.pdbx_description
1 polymer ?
#
loop_
_entity_poly.entity_id
_entity_poly.type
_entity_poly.pdbx_seq_one_letter_code
_entity_poly.pdbx_strand_id
1 'polypeptide(L)'
;ISIYQLICFTLYKIQKVDRKKYITIDRQHLSYLNSIEKLNCMYCGNINGLITYSREIVARTEQYWCPIKHAKKILDSHRRYAHFADFGNPESHHQHIIKMRDLLPKTINK
;
A
#
# COMPACT_ATOMS: atom_id res chain seq x y z
N ILE A 1 -6.15 -4.84 -9.05
CA ILE A 1 -6.00 -3.94 -7.88
C ILE A 1 -6.66 -2.56 -8.06
N SER A 2 -6.57 -1.91 -9.24
CA SER A 2 -7.15 -0.57 -9.43
C SER A 2 -8.68 -0.52 -9.37
N ILE A 3 -9.38 -1.51 -9.95
CA ILE A 3 -10.84 -1.64 -9.84
C ILE A 3 -11.24 -1.92 -8.38
N TYR A 4 -10.52 -2.84 -7.72
CA TYR A 4 -10.71 -3.12 -6.30
C TYR A 4 -10.61 -1.84 -5.45
N GLN A 5 -9.56 -1.04 -5.63
CA GLN A 5 -9.43 0.26 -4.98
C GLN A 5 -10.60 1.18 -5.33
N LEU A 6 -10.97 1.29 -6.60
CA LEU A 6 -12.06 2.17 -7.04
C LEU A 6 -13.37 1.84 -6.30
N ILE A 7 -13.68 0.56 -6.11
CA ILE A 7 -14.88 0.12 -5.44
C ILE A 7 -14.72 0.24 -3.92
N CYS A 8 -13.79 -0.50 -3.32
CA CYS A 8 -13.66 -0.59 -1.86
C CYS A 8 -13.30 0.75 -1.21
N PHE A 9 -12.39 1.53 -1.78
CA PHE A 9 -11.96 2.77 -1.15
C PHE A 9 -13.03 3.85 -1.24
N THR A 10 -13.84 3.83 -2.30
CA THR A 10 -15.01 4.72 -2.40
C THR A 10 -16.06 4.34 -1.36
N LEU A 11 -16.37 3.05 -1.21
CA LEU A 11 -17.32 2.56 -0.20
C LEU A 11 -16.89 2.90 1.23
N TYR A 12 -15.59 2.76 1.53
CA TYR A 12 -15.04 3.01 2.86
C TYR A 12 -14.53 4.44 3.08
N LYS A 13 -14.73 5.35 2.10
CA LYS A 13 -14.25 6.74 2.12
C LYS A 13 -12.73 6.89 2.36
N ILE A 14 -11.95 5.91 1.94
CA ILE A 14 -10.49 5.91 2.00
C ILE A 14 -9.94 6.66 0.78
N GLN A 15 -8.92 7.49 0.96
CA GLN A 15 -8.25 8.16 -0.15
C GLN A 15 -7.57 7.13 -1.06
N LYS A 16 -7.82 7.25 -2.37
CA LYS A 16 -7.19 6.42 -3.39
C LYS A 16 -5.66 6.61 -3.39
N VAL A 17 -4.92 5.52 -3.56
CA VAL A 17 -3.48 5.53 -3.77
C VAL A 17 -3.21 6.03 -5.19
N ASP A 18 -2.33 7.01 -5.30
CA ASP A 18 -1.88 7.55 -6.59
C ASP A 18 -0.80 6.65 -7.18
N ARG A 19 -1.11 5.97 -8.29
CA ARG A 19 -0.19 5.08 -9.01
C ARG A 19 1.09 5.79 -9.45
N LYS A 20 1.02 7.09 -9.80
CA LYS A 20 2.17 7.85 -10.31
C LYS A 20 3.27 8.03 -9.26
N LYS A 21 2.93 7.97 -7.97
CA LYS A 21 3.91 8.06 -6.87
C LYS A 21 4.74 6.78 -6.66
N TYR A 22 4.30 5.66 -7.25
CA TYR A 22 4.93 4.36 -7.07
C TYR A 22 5.69 3.88 -8.30
N ILE A 23 5.28 4.31 -9.49
CA ILE A 23 5.93 3.92 -10.75
C ILE A 23 6.76 5.09 -11.25
N THR A 24 8.08 5.01 -11.03
CA THR A 24 9.06 5.97 -11.52
C THR A 24 9.93 5.31 -12.59
N ILE A 25 9.98 5.92 -13.77
CA ILE A 25 10.75 5.43 -14.91
C ILE A 25 11.53 6.61 -15.48
N ASP A 26 12.74 6.80 -14.97
CA ASP A 26 13.66 7.92 -15.27
C ASP A 26 14.98 7.44 -15.91
N ARG A 27 15.43 6.25 -15.53
CA ARG A 27 16.70 5.64 -15.99
C ARG A 27 16.80 5.39 -17.49
N GLN A 28 15.69 5.44 -18.22
CA GLN A 28 15.70 5.38 -19.70
C GLN A 28 16.47 6.55 -20.34
N HIS A 29 16.62 7.67 -19.63
CA HIS A 29 17.36 8.84 -20.09
C HIS A 29 18.88 8.73 -19.91
N LEU A 30 19.37 7.65 -19.29
CA LEU A 30 20.80 7.43 -19.12
C LEU A 30 21.45 7.15 -20.49
N SER A 31 22.45 7.97 -20.83
CA SER A 31 23.13 7.98 -22.13
C SER A 31 23.98 6.74 -22.38
N TYR A 32 24.43 6.07 -21.32
CA TYR A 32 25.31 4.90 -21.39
C TYR A 32 24.58 3.55 -21.47
N LEU A 33 23.23 3.54 -21.41
CA LEU A 33 22.45 2.31 -21.54
C LEU A 33 22.08 2.05 -23.00
N ASN A 34 22.24 0.80 -23.44
CA ASN A 34 21.75 0.31 -24.71
C ASN A 34 20.22 0.20 -24.73
N SER A 35 19.63 0.12 -25.92
CA SER A 35 18.16 0.06 -26.08
C SER A 35 17.51 -1.10 -25.33
N ILE A 36 18.14 -2.28 -25.30
CA ILE A 36 17.65 -3.46 -24.56
C ILE A 36 17.71 -3.22 -23.04
N GLU A 37 18.78 -2.62 -22.55
CA GLU A 37 18.95 -2.33 -21.13
C GLU A 37 17.95 -1.27 -20.66
N LYS A 38 17.67 -0.27 -21.50
CA LYS A 38 16.60 0.70 -21.25
C LYS A 38 15.24 0.02 -21.14
N LEU A 39 14.92 -0.90 -22.07
CA LEU A 39 13.68 -1.67 -22.01
C LEU A 39 13.58 -2.51 -20.72
N ASN A 40 14.65 -3.22 -20.37
CA ASN A 40 14.71 -4.00 -19.12
C ASN A 40 14.54 -3.11 -17.90
N CYS A 41 15.16 -1.93 -17.90
CA CYS A 41 15.05 -0.98 -16.81
C CYS A 41 13.62 -0.43 -16.67
N MET A 42 12.97 -0.09 -17.78
CA MET A 42 11.56 0.33 -17.79
C MET A 42 10.66 -0.78 -17.25
N TYR A 43 10.90 -2.03 -17.67
CA TYR A 43 10.17 -3.19 -17.21
C TYR A 43 10.31 -3.38 -15.70
N CYS A 44 11.54 -3.45 -15.19
CA CYS A 44 11.80 -3.63 -13.75
C CYS A 44 11.23 -2.47 -12.92
N GLY A 45 11.37 -1.22 -13.39
CA GLY A 45 10.79 -0.05 -12.73
C GLY A 45 9.27 -0.10 -12.66
N ASN A 46 8.62 -0.53 -13.75
CA ASN A 46 7.18 -0.68 -13.82
C ASN A 46 6.66 -1.78 -12.89
N ILE A 47 7.26 -2.98 -12.96
CA ILE A 47 6.81 -4.15 -12.18
C ILE A 47 7.04 -3.94 -10.69
N ASN A 48 8.23 -3.47 -10.28
CA ASN A 48 8.51 -3.18 -8.87
C ASN A 48 7.60 -2.06 -8.33
N GLY A 49 7.37 -1.02 -9.13
CA GLY A 49 6.43 0.04 -8.77
C GLY A 49 5.00 -0.47 -8.63
N LEU A 50 4.55 -1.36 -9.53
CA LEU A 50 3.22 -1.97 -9.48
C LEU A 50 3.04 -2.86 -8.23
N ILE A 51 4.05 -3.64 -7.86
CA ILE A 51 4.02 -4.47 -6.64
C ILE A 51 3.92 -3.57 -5.40
N THR A 52 4.74 -2.51 -5.32
CA THR A 52 4.73 -1.58 -4.20
C THR A 52 3.40 -0.81 -4.10
N TYR A 53 2.85 -0.37 -5.23
CA TYR A 53 1.52 0.22 -5.33
C TYR A 53 0.43 -0.72 -4.82
N SER A 54 0.47 -1.98 -5.25
CA SER A 54 -0.50 -3.00 -4.84
C SER A 54 -0.39 -3.29 -3.33
N ARG A 55 0.84 -3.36 -2.80
CA ARG A 55 1.12 -3.55 -1.38
C ARG A 55 0.55 -2.40 -0.54
N GLU A 56 0.68 -1.14 -0.96
CA GLU A 56 0.06 -0.02 -0.24
C GLU A 56 -1.47 -0.11 -0.22
N ILE A 57 -2.10 -0.51 -1.33
CA ILE A 57 -3.56 -0.67 -1.40
C ILE A 57 -4.01 -1.72 -0.38
N VAL A 58 -3.38 -2.90 -0.41
CA VAL A 58 -3.71 -3.99 0.52
C VAL A 58 -3.42 -3.57 1.96
N ALA A 59 -2.31 -2.87 2.23
CA ALA A 59 -1.96 -2.40 3.57
C ALA A 59 -2.99 -1.41 4.15
N ARG A 60 -3.60 -0.55 3.32
CA ARG A 60 -4.71 0.32 3.75
C ARG A 60 -5.98 -0.47 4.03
N THR A 61 -6.27 -1.49 3.22
CA THR A 61 -7.39 -2.41 3.47
C THR A 61 -7.19 -3.16 4.79
N GLU A 62 -6.00 -3.72 5.01
CA GLU A 62 -5.66 -4.46 6.21
C GLU A 62 -5.78 -3.58 7.46
N GLN A 63 -5.27 -2.34 7.39
CA GLN A 63 -5.47 -1.34 8.44
C GLN A 63 -6.96 -1.05 8.72
N TYR A 64 -7.82 -1.07 7.69
CA TYR A 64 -9.25 -0.79 7.84
C TYR A 64 -10.02 -1.98 8.43
N TRP A 65 -9.71 -3.21 8.02
CA TRP A 65 -10.44 -4.41 8.41
C TRP A 65 -9.89 -5.10 9.66
N CYS A 66 -8.58 -5.34 9.73
CA CYS A 66 -7.96 -6.14 10.78
C CYS A 66 -6.53 -5.65 11.09
N PRO A 67 -6.37 -4.53 11.82
CA PRO A 67 -5.08 -4.01 12.26
C PRO A 67 -4.54 -4.81 13.46
N ILE A 68 -4.36 -6.12 13.30
CA ILE A 68 -3.78 -7.01 14.31
C ILE A 68 -2.56 -7.69 13.71
N LYS A 69 -1.47 -7.76 14.47
CA LYS A 69 -0.26 -8.47 14.05
C LYS A 69 -0.52 -9.98 13.97
N HIS A 70 0.09 -10.63 12.99
CA HIS A 70 0.18 -12.08 12.91
C HIS A 70 0.95 -12.66 14.10
N ALA A 71 0.53 -13.85 14.54
CA ALA A 71 1.21 -14.63 15.58
C ALA A 71 2.64 -15.05 15.19
N LYS A 72 2.89 -15.21 13.88
CA LYS A 72 4.19 -15.60 13.34
C LYS A 72 4.99 -14.38 12.90
N LYS A 73 6.31 -14.48 13.00
CA LYS A 73 7.23 -13.46 12.48
C LYS A 73 7.08 -13.34 10.96
N ILE A 74 7.00 -12.11 10.48
CA ILE A 74 6.95 -11.77 9.06
C ILE A 74 8.32 -11.21 8.67
N LEU A 75 8.79 -11.59 7.48
CA LEU A 75 10.09 -11.15 6.97
C LEU A 75 10.06 -9.68 6.51
N ASP A 76 9.03 -9.30 5.77
CA ASP A 76 8.84 -7.93 5.29
C ASP A 76 7.39 -7.50 5.56
N SER A 77 7.20 -6.69 6.60
CA SER A 77 5.91 -6.08 6.93
C SER A 77 5.81 -4.67 6.35
N HIS A 78 4.61 -4.24 5.95
CA HIS A 78 4.44 -2.89 5.43
C HIS A 78 4.53 -1.87 6.57
N ARG A 79 4.88 -0.62 6.27
CA ARG A 79 5.05 0.46 7.27
C ARG A 79 3.90 0.62 8.28
N ARG A 80 2.65 0.36 7.87
CA ARG A 80 1.45 0.51 8.73
C ARG A 80 1.36 -0.57 9.82
N TYR A 81 2.04 -1.71 9.63
CA TYR A 81 1.93 -2.89 10.47
C TYR A 81 2.53 -2.66 11.87
N ALA A 82 3.50 -1.74 11.96
CA ALA A 82 4.09 -1.32 13.23
C ALA A 82 3.06 -0.72 14.21
N HIS A 83 1.95 -0.18 13.70
CA HIS A 83 0.89 0.43 14.49
C HIS A 83 -0.25 -0.53 14.87
N PHE A 84 -0.20 -1.78 14.38
CA PHE A 84 -1.25 -2.77 14.65
C PHE A 84 -1.16 -3.29 16.08
N ALA A 85 -2.30 -3.70 16.62
CA ALA A 85 -2.37 -4.34 17.93
C ALA A 85 -1.60 -5.68 17.93
N ASP A 86 -1.02 -6.04 19.06
CA ASP A 86 -0.33 -7.32 19.19
C ASP A 86 -1.32 -8.50 19.15
N PHE A 87 -0.83 -9.64 18.65
CA PHE A 87 -1.63 -10.84 18.57
C PHE A 87 -2.08 -11.30 19.96
N GLY A 88 -3.37 -11.67 20.09
CA GLY A 88 -3.91 -12.20 21.34
C GLY A 88 -4.19 -11.17 22.43
N ASN A 89 -4.17 -9.87 22.13
CA ASN A 89 -4.62 -8.82 23.05
C ASN A 89 -6.06 -8.36 22.68
N PRO A 90 -7.09 -8.86 23.36
CA PRO A 90 -8.48 -8.52 23.06
C PRO A 90 -8.93 -7.18 23.65
N GLU A 91 -8.21 -6.63 24.64
CA GLU A 91 -8.65 -5.43 25.34
C GLU A 91 -8.68 -4.22 24.39
N SER A 92 -9.83 -3.56 24.32
CA SER A 92 -10.10 -2.41 23.45
C SER A 92 -9.97 -2.66 21.93
N HIS A 93 -10.00 -3.91 21.45
CA HIS A 93 -9.85 -4.24 20.01
C HIS A 93 -10.74 -3.38 19.10
N HIS A 94 -12.02 -3.22 19.45
CA HIS A 94 -12.94 -2.37 18.69
C HIS A 94 -12.53 -0.90 18.68
N GLN A 95 -12.07 -0.35 19.81
CA GLN A 95 -11.60 1.03 19.88
C GLN A 95 -10.31 1.21 19.07
N HIS A 96 -9.41 0.23 19.10
CA HIS A 96 -8.21 0.21 18.29
C HIS A 96 -8.55 0.21 16.80
N ILE A 97 -9.49 -0.63 16.35
CA ILE A 97 -9.96 -0.62 14.95
C ILE A 97 -10.47 0.77 14.56
N ILE A 98 -11.33 1.39 15.38
CA ILE A 98 -11.88 2.72 15.09
C ILE A 98 -10.75 3.74 14.93
N LYS A 99 -9.80 3.75 15.88
CA LYS A 99 -8.61 4.61 15.82
C LYS A 99 -7.81 4.37 14.53
N MET A 100 -7.57 3.12 14.16
CA MET A 100 -6.81 2.77 12.96
C MET A 100 -7.53 3.19 11.67
N ARG A 101 -8.86 3.12 11.64
CA ARG A 101 -9.67 3.64 10.52
C ARG A 101 -9.58 5.16 10.42
N ASP A 102 -9.59 5.86 11.54
CA ASP A 102 -9.49 7.33 11.55
C ASP A 102 -8.12 7.85 11.10
N LEU A 103 -7.06 7.06 11.31
CA LEU A 103 -5.72 7.35 10.81
C LEU A 103 -5.54 7.13 9.29
N LEU A 104 -6.52 6.52 8.61
CA LEU A 104 -6.44 6.40 7.16
C LEU A 104 -6.70 7.77 6.51
N PRO A 105 -5.93 8.14 5.47
CA PRO A 105 -6.24 9.33 4.70
C PRO A 105 -7.65 9.21 4.12
N LYS A 106 -8.51 10.19 4.42
CA LYS A 106 -9.90 10.22 3.96
C LYS A 106 -9.99 10.97 2.62
N THR A 107 -10.93 10.60 1.77
CA THR A 107 -11.20 11.34 0.53
C THR A 107 -11.71 12.73 0.89
N ILE A 108 -10.95 13.78 0.58
CA ILE A 108 -11.42 15.16 0.67
C ILE A 108 -12.36 15.37 -0.52
N ASN A 109 -13.66 15.49 -0.26
CA ASN A 109 -14.58 16.00 -1.28
C ASN A 109 -14.18 17.45 -1.56
N LYS A 110 -13.67 17.70 -2.77
CA LYS A 110 -13.47 19.04 -3.30
C LYS A 110 -14.66 19.37 -4.20
#